data_AF-A0A2S6MB22-F1
#
_entry.id   AF-A0A2S6MB22-F1
#
_cell.length_a   1.000
_cell.length_b   1.000
_cell.length_c   1.000
_cell.angle_alpha   90.00
_cell.angle_beta   90.00
_cell.angle_gamma   90.00
#
_symmetry.space_group_name_H-M   'P 1'
#
loop_
_entity.id
_entity.type
_entity.pdbx_description
1 polymer ?
#
loop_
_entity_poly.entity_id
_entity_poly.type
_entity_poly.pdbx_seq_one_letter_code
_entity_poly.pdbx_strand_id
1 'polypeptide(L)'
;MFKTVFANWQAKKADGYRPYIAVDGYHKFIGPFEQASYDDINFVRSVLDKGVRPDKSTNPSNSFPAVQELIDHIGKPSRAFFVLLWTPRYIGYTPAPGSAAETTDRECKLKLAHAATSLPNATVLDWSGAERPGNSVPANFFDPIHYRRAYAAQIEEDIARVIPTVVKGP
;
A
#
# COMPACT_ATOMS: atom_id res chain seq x y z
N MET A 1 15.78 12.95 -14.61
CA MET A 1 17.22 12.61 -14.59
C MET A 1 17.55 12.18 -13.16
N PHE A 2 17.23 10.93 -12.78
CA PHE A 2 17.48 10.39 -11.42
C PHE A 2 18.35 9.15 -11.52
N LYS A 3 19.67 9.32 -11.71
CA LYS A 3 20.57 8.19 -12.05
C LYS A 3 21.79 8.01 -11.13
N THR A 4 21.89 8.70 -10.00
CA THR A 4 23.23 8.84 -9.38
C THR A 4 23.32 8.63 -7.87
N VAL A 5 22.56 7.71 -7.26
CA VAL A 5 22.77 7.35 -5.83
C VAL A 5 23.26 5.91 -5.62
N PHE A 6 23.25 5.03 -6.63
CA PHE A 6 23.56 3.60 -6.42
C PHE A 6 24.92 3.11 -6.95
N ALA A 7 25.78 4.01 -7.45
CA ALA A 7 26.99 3.62 -8.18
C ALA A 7 28.05 2.83 -7.35
N ASN A 8 27.97 2.85 -6.02
CA ASN A 8 28.99 2.24 -5.16
C ASN A 8 28.47 1.09 -4.27
N TRP A 9 27.24 0.60 -4.47
CA TRP A 9 26.76 -0.55 -3.72
C TRP A 9 27.23 -1.84 -4.41
N GLN A 10 28.41 -2.33 -4.01
CA GLN A 10 28.80 -3.71 -4.30
C GLN A 10 27.87 -4.62 -3.51
N ALA A 11 26.80 -5.09 -4.15
CA ALA A 11 25.99 -6.18 -3.65
C ALA A 11 26.93 -7.36 -3.38
N LYS A 12 27.20 -7.65 -2.09
CA LYS A 12 27.75 -8.94 -1.71
C LYS A 12 26.78 -9.99 -2.24
N LYS A 13 27.19 -10.72 -3.27
CA LYS A 13 26.50 -11.93 -3.72
C LYS A 13 26.47 -12.87 -2.52
N ALA A 14 25.34 -12.90 -1.81
CA ALA A 14 25.05 -13.97 -0.89
C ALA A 14 24.82 -15.23 -1.74
N ASP A 15 25.53 -16.30 -1.43
CA ASP A 15 25.28 -17.60 -2.06
C ASP A 15 23.82 -17.99 -1.83
N GLY A 16 23.09 -18.20 -2.93
CA GLY A 16 21.64 -18.36 -2.94
C GLY A 16 20.97 -17.31 -3.82
N TYR A 17 21.01 -17.54 -5.14
CA TYR A 17 20.30 -16.75 -6.14
C TYR A 17 18.81 -16.64 -5.75
N ARG A 18 18.38 -15.46 -5.28
CA ARG A 18 16.95 -15.14 -5.13
C ARG A 18 16.52 -14.40 -6.41
N PRO A 19 15.91 -15.08 -7.40
CA PRO A 19 15.59 -14.50 -8.72
C PRO A 19 14.65 -13.29 -8.65
N TYR A 20 14.12 -13.00 -7.48
CA TYR A 20 13.14 -11.96 -7.22
C TYR A 20 13.74 -10.66 -6.67
N ILE A 21 15.06 -10.51 -6.48
CA ILE A 21 15.63 -9.22 -6.06
C ILE A 21 16.25 -8.52 -7.28
N ALA A 22 15.71 -7.36 -7.65
CA ALA A 22 16.21 -6.55 -8.75
C ALA A 22 17.55 -5.87 -8.39
N VAL A 23 18.21 -5.30 -9.40
CA VAL A 23 19.52 -4.64 -9.26
C VAL A 23 19.50 -3.41 -8.35
N ASP A 24 18.32 -2.87 -8.08
CA ASP A 24 18.07 -1.78 -7.14
C ASP A 24 17.86 -2.27 -5.70
N GLY A 25 17.96 -3.59 -5.45
CA GLY A 25 17.77 -4.21 -4.14
C GLY A 25 16.30 -4.44 -3.76
N TYR A 26 15.34 -4.06 -4.61
CA TYR A 26 13.92 -4.28 -4.36
C TYR A 26 13.45 -5.64 -4.86
N HIS A 27 12.45 -6.21 -4.19
CA HIS A 27 11.81 -7.42 -4.68
C HIS A 27 11.01 -7.11 -5.96
N LYS A 28 11.29 -7.83 -7.04
CA LYS A 28 10.35 -8.09 -8.13
C LYS A 28 9.21 -8.94 -7.58
N PHE A 29 8.17 -8.27 -7.08
CA PHE A 29 6.93 -8.88 -6.58
C PHE A 29 6.25 -9.80 -7.60
N ILE A 30 6.59 -9.64 -8.87
CA ILE A 30 6.08 -10.42 -9.99
C ILE A 30 6.29 -11.93 -9.79
N GLY A 31 7.43 -12.39 -9.25
CA GLY A 31 7.78 -13.81 -9.25
C GLY A 31 6.79 -14.76 -8.56
N PRO A 32 6.40 -14.52 -7.29
CA PRO A 32 5.40 -15.35 -6.60
C PRO A 32 3.99 -15.30 -7.22
N PHE A 33 3.63 -14.20 -7.90
CA PHE A 33 2.31 -14.05 -8.53
C PHE A 33 2.26 -14.57 -9.97
N GLU A 34 3.37 -14.56 -10.71
CA GLU A 34 3.48 -15.21 -12.04
C GLU A 34 3.56 -16.74 -11.95
N GLN A 35 3.95 -17.29 -10.80
CA GLN A 35 4.08 -18.75 -10.60
C GLN A 35 2.78 -19.45 -10.21
N ALA A 36 1.72 -18.69 -9.92
CA ALA A 36 0.39 -19.20 -9.65
C ALA A 36 -0.57 -18.70 -10.73
N SER A 37 -1.77 -19.31 -10.84
CA SER A 37 -2.80 -18.96 -11.84
C SER A 37 -3.28 -17.50 -11.83
N TYR A 38 -2.63 -16.61 -11.08
CA TYR A 38 -2.92 -15.18 -11.01
C TYR A 38 -2.54 -14.42 -12.28
N ASP A 39 -1.82 -15.01 -13.24
CA ASP A 39 -1.70 -14.45 -14.59
C ASP A 39 -2.94 -14.71 -15.47
N ASP A 40 -3.78 -15.69 -15.11
CA ASP A 40 -5.07 -15.90 -15.76
C ASP A 40 -6.12 -14.96 -15.16
N ILE A 41 -6.52 -13.95 -15.95
CA ILE A 41 -7.51 -12.95 -15.54
C ILE A 41 -8.87 -13.57 -15.21
N ASN A 42 -9.25 -14.69 -15.82
CA ASN A 42 -10.53 -15.36 -15.53
C ASN A 42 -10.47 -16.05 -14.17
N PHE A 43 -9.34 -16.68 -13.83
CA PHE A 43 -9.11 -17.21 -12.50
C PHE A 43 -9.16 -16.10 -11.45
N VAL A 44 -8.41 -15.01 -11.66
CA VAL A 44 -8.39 -13.85 -10.74
C VAL A 44 -9.79 -13.29 -10.51
N ARG A 45 -10.56 -13.05 -11.58
CA ARG A 45 -11.96 -12.62 -11.48
C ARG A 45 -12.79 -13.60 -10.65
N SER A 46 -12.67 -14.91 -10.92
CA SER A 46 -13.42 -15.93 -10.19
C SER A 46 -13.10 -15.97 -8.69
N VAL A 47 -11.91 -15.54 -8.28
CA VAL A 47 -11.52 -15.40 -6.87
C VAL A 47 -12.07 -14.09 -6.31
N LEU A 48 -11.81 -12.97 -6.99
CA LEU A 48 -12.18 -11.64 -6.54
C LEU A 48 -13.71 -11.44 -6.44
N ASP A 49 -14.46 -12.00 -7.38
CA ASP A 49 -15.93 -11.89 -7.42
C ASP A 49 -16.62 -12.73 -6.35
N LYS A 50 -15.88 -13.63 -5.66
CA LYS A 50 -16.36 -14.31 -4.44
C LYS A 50 -16.22 -13.45 -3.19
N GLY A 51 -15.61 -12.28 -3.28
CA GLY A 51 -15.45 -11.36 -2.17
C GLY A 51 -16.80 -10.98 -1.58
N VAL A 52 -16.94 -11.22 -0.27
CA VAL A 52 -18.09 -10.75 0.51
C VAL A 52 -17.61 -9.61 1.39
N ARG A 53 -18.24 -8.45 1.24
CA ARG A 53 -17.91 -7.26 2.02
C ARG A 53 -18.22 -7.54 3.50
N PRO A 54 -17.23 -7.43 4.40
CA PRO A 54 -17.47 -7.69 5.81
C PRO A 54 -18.42 -6.65 6.40
N ASP A 55 -19.37 -7.10 7.22
CA ASP A 55 -20.35 -6.28 7.93
C ASP A 55 -20.00 -6.11 9.42
N LYS A 56 -19.39 -7.13 10.02
CA LYS A 56 -18.97 -7.15 11.41
C LYS A 56 -17.54 -6.64 11.57
N SER A 57 -17.33 -5.83 12.61
CA SER A 57 -15.99 -5.43 13.01
C SER A 57 -15.21 -6.63 13.57
N THR A 58 -13.96 -6.78 13.13
CA THR A 58 -13.00 -7.72 13.72
C THR A 58 -12.22 -7.08 14.89
N ASN A 59 -12.47 -5.80 15.19
CA ASN A 59 -11.83 -5.04 16.25
C ASN A 59 -12.89 -4.32 17.11
N PRO A 60 -13.68 -5.06 17.90
CA PRO A 60 -14.78 -4.50 18.67
C PRO A 60 -14.34 -3.53 19.79
N SER A 61 -13.07 -3.62 20.24
CA SER A 61 -12.51 -2.70 21.23
C SER A 61 -12.09 -1.36 20.63
N ASN A 62 -12.10 -1.26 19.29
CA ASN A 62 -11.62 -0.10 18.54
C ASN A 62 -10.18 0.32 18.89
N SER A 63 -9.35 -0.66 19.25
CA SER A 63 -7.96 -0.44 19.61
C SER A 63 -7.07 -0.65 18.39
N PHE A 64 -6.17 0.30 18.10
CA PHE A 64 -5.24 0.23 16.98
C PHE A 64 -3.78 0.37 17.44
N PRO A 65 -3.20 -0.67 18.07
CA PRO A 65 -1.82 -0.60 18.59
C PRO A 65 -0.78 -0.39 17.48
N ALA A 66 -0.90 -1.10 16.35
CA ALA A 66 0.04 -0.95 15.23
C ALA A 66 0.04 0.48 14.64
N VAL A 67 -1.13 1.13 14.59
CA VAL A 67 -1.22 2.54 14.18
C VAL A 67 -0.51 3.44 15.19
N GLN A 68 -0.66 3.16 16.49
CA GLN A 68 0.03 3.91 17.53
C GLN A 68 1.56 3.75 17.43
N GLU A 69 2.04 2.51 17.30
CA GLU A 69 3.48 2.22 17.17
C GLU A 69 4.08 2.90 15.93
N LEU A 70 3.34 2.94 14.82
CA LEU A 70 3.75 3.65 13.61
C LEU A 70 3.85 5.16 13.84
N ILE A 71 2.85 5.77 14.48
CA ILE A 71 2.85 7.19 14.84
C ILE A 71 4.05 7.51 15.73
N ASP A 72 4.27 6.71 16.77
CA ASP A 72 5.36 6.89 17.72
C ASP A 72 6.72 6.73 17.04
N HIS A 73 6.84 5.84 16.06
CA HIS A 73 8.04 5.69 15.26
C HIS A 73 8.33 6.93 14.40
N ILE A 74 7.32 7.44 13.69
CA ILE A 74 7.45 8.61 12.80
C ILE A 74 7.70 9.89 13.60
N GLY A 75 7.13 10.01 14.80
CA GLY A 75 7.32 11.16 15.69
C GLY A 75 8.75 11.32 16.22
N LYS A 76 9.62 10.31 16.04
CA LYS A 76 11.04 10.44 16.40
C LYS A 76 11.75 11.39 15.44
N PRO A 77 12.72 12.20 15.92
CA PRO A 77 13.49 13.10 15.05
C PRO A 77 14.11 12.36 13.86
N SER A 78 13.75 12.78 12.65
CA SER A 78 14.21 12.18 11.40
C SER A 78 14.34 13.24 10.32
N ARG A 79 15.27 13.03 9.38
CA ARG A 79 15.38 13.83 8.15
C ARG A 79 14.51 13.28 7.02
N ALA A 80 13.90 12.10 7.20
CA ALA A 80 13.02 11.52 6.20
C ALA A 80 11.68 12.24 6.14
N PHE A 81 11.12 12.33 4.94
CA PHE A 81 9.71 12.65 4.73
C PHE A 81 8.94 11.34 4.53
N PHE A 82 7.85 11.17 5.26
CA PHE A 82 7.05 9.95 5.26
C PHE A 82 5.77 10.14 4.44
N VAL A 83 5.53 9.24 3.48
CA VAL A 83 4.24 9.11 2.81
C VAL A 83 3.60 7.82 3.28
N LEU A 84 2.51 7.93 4.02
CA LEU A 84 1.78 6.80 4.60
C LEU A 84 0.62 6.46 3.68
N LEU A 85 0.64 5.26 3.11
CA LEU A 85 -0.32 4.84 2.09
C LEU A 85 -1.24 3.76 2.66
N TRP A 86 -2.54 4.02 2.65
CA TRP A 86 -3.53 2.95 2.70
C TRP A 86 -3.67 2.36 1.29
N THR A 87 -3.12 1.18 1.09
CA THR A 87 -3.03 0.55 -0.24
C THR A 87 -4.41 0.20 -0.80
N PRO A 88 -4.56 0.14 -2.13
CA PRO A 88 -5.80 -0.30 -2.75
C PRO A 88 -6.29 -1.66 -2.24
N ARG A 89 -7.61 -1.79 -2.17
CA ARG A 89 -8.29 -3.05 -1.86
C ARG A 89 -9.35 -3.28 -2.92
N TYR A 90 -9.49 -4.51 -3.40
CA TYR A 90 -10.57 -4.84 -4.32
C TYR A 90 -11.93 -4.63 -3.62
N ILE A 91 -12.89 -4.04 -4.33
CA ILE A 91 -14.16 -3.54 -3.75
C ILE A 91 -14.93 -4.62 -2.97
N GLY A 92 -14.92 -5.86 -3.44
CA GLY A 92 -15.58 -7.00 -2.79
C GLY A 92 -15.04 -7.35 -1.40
N TYR A 93 -13.88 -6.80 -1.03
CA TYR A 93 -13.20 -7.02 0.25
C TYR A 93 -13.07 -5.74 1.08
N THR A 94 -13.70 -4.65 0.62
CA THR A 94 -13.88 -3.45 1.45
C THR A 94 -15.10 -3.62 2.36
N PRO A 95 -15.13 -3.01 3.55
CA PRO A 95 -16.27 -3.11 4.46
C PRO A 95 -17.60 -2.74 3.80
N ALA A 96 -18.69 -3.39 4.20
CA ALA A 96 -20.02 -3.08 3.68
C ALA A 96 -20.46 -1.66 4.11
N PRO A 97 -21.11 -0.86 3.23
CA PRO A 97 -21.56 0.49 3.60
C PRO A 97 -22.54 0.47 4.78
N GLY A 98 -22.39 1.41 5.71
CA GLY A 98 -23.20 1.53 6.92
C GLY A 98 -22.93 0.47 8.00
N SER A 99 -21.91 -0.37 7.82
CA SER A 99 -21.65 -1.50 8.71
C SER A 99 -20.73 -1.17 9.89
N ALA A 100 -20.67 -2.08 10.87
CA ALA A 100 -19.70 -1.98 11.97
C ALA A 100 -18.25 -2.11 11.46
N ALA A 101 -18.03 -2.97 10.45
CA ALA A 101 -16.73 -3.09 9.79
C ALA A 101 -16.29 -1.77 9.13
N GLU A 102 -17.21 -1.04 8.47
CA GLU A 102 -16.91 0.24 7.84
C GLU A 102 -16.55 1.30 8.90
N THR A 103 -17.30 1.33 10.00
CA THR A 103 -17.01 2.23 11.12
C THR A 103 -15.60 2.00 11.67
N THR A 104 -15.23 0.75 11.94
CA THR A 104 -13.88 0.41 12.42
C THR A 104 -12.79 0.72 11.40
N ASP A 105 -13.00 0.45 10.11
CA ASP A 105 -12.03 0.79 9.05
C ASP A 105 -11.79 2.29 8.97
N ARG A 106 -12.89 3.07 9.00
CA ARG A 106 -12.85 4.53 8.98
C ARG A 106 -12.14 5.08 10.21
N GLU A 107 -12.41 4.55 11.40
CA GLU A 107 -11.77 5.00 12.64
C GLU A 107 -10.26 4.70 12.66
N CYS A 108 -9.84 3.53 12.17
CA CYS A 108 -8.43 3.18 11.99
C CYS A 108 -7.70 4.22 11.13
N LYS A 109 -8.28 4.53 9.96
CA LYS A 109 -7.72 5.49 9.00
C LYS A 109 -7.71 6.91 9.53
N LEU A 110 -8.80 7.33 10.17
CA LEU A 110 -8.92 8.66 10.78
C LEU A 110 -7.89 8.86 11.90
N LYS A 111 -7.58 7.83 12.70
CA LYS A 111 -6.54 7.92 13.72
C LYS A 111 -5.18 8.26 13.11
N LEU A 112 -4.81 7.59 12.01
CA LEU A 112 -3.54 7.87 11.32
C LEU A 112 -3.56 9.24 10.63
N ALA A 113 -4.66 9.59 9.96
CA ALA A 113 -4.82 10.88 9.29
C ALA A 113 -4.74 12.05 10.27
N HIS A 114 -5.40 11.94 11.43
CA HIS A 114 -5.34 12.95 12.49
C HIS A 114 -3.94 13.07 13.09
N ALA A 115 -3.27 11.94 13.36
CA ALA A 115 -1.90 12.01 13.86
C ALA A 115 -0.95 12.70 12.87
N ALA A 116 -1.13 12.44 11.57
CA ALA A 116 -0.31 13.05 10.52
C ALA A 116 -0.44 14.58 10.44
N THR A 117 -1.54 15.19 10.89
CA THR A 117 -1.66 16.67 10.92
C THR A 117 -0.68 17.33 11.90
N SER A 118 -0.21 16.58 12.88
CA SER A 118 0.74 17.03 13.90
C SER A 118 2.18 16.60 13.61
N LEU A 119 2.42 15.86 12.52
CA LEU A 119 3.72 15.36 12.11
C LEU A 119 4.25 16.21 10.95
N PRO A 120 5.26 17.08 11.15
CA PRO A 120 5.66 18.07 10.15
C PRO A 120 6.28 17.47 8.88
N ASN A 121 6.72 16.21 8.94
CA ASN A 121 7.37 15.47 7.87
C ASN A 121 6.57 14.25 7.42
N ALA A 122 5.25 14.23 7.61
CA ALA A 122 4.41 13.11 7.19
C ALA A 122 3.16 13.57 6.41
N THR A 123 2.70 12.73 5.50
CA THR A 123 1.41 12.88 4.83
C THR A 123 0.75 11.51 4.64
N VAL A 124 -0.58 11.49 4.54
CA VAL A 124 -1.37 10.26 4.38
C VAL A 124 -2.07 10.29 3.03
N LEU A 125 -1.96 9.20 2.28
CA LEU A 125 -2.71 8.92 1.06
C LEU A 125 -3.64 7.73 1.30
N ASP A 126 -4.92 7.90 0.98
CA ASP A 126 -5.87 6.79 0.99
C ASP A 126 -6.22 6.35 -0.44
N TRP A 127 -5.79 5.15 -0.79
CA TRP A 127 -6.13 4.46 -2.05
C TRP A 127 -7.07 3.28 -1.85
N SER A 128 -7.46 3.01 -0.61
CA SER A 128 -8.19 1.81 -0.18
C SER A 128 -9.72 1.97 -0.14
N GLY A 129 -10.22 3.16 -0.48
CA GLY A 129 -11.65 3.52 -0.48
C GLY A 129 -12.47 2.81 -1.55
N ALA A 130 -13.74 2.53 -1.25
CA ALA A 130 -14.64 1.82 -2.17
C ALA A 130 -15.09 2.69 -3.35
N GLU A 131 -15.03 4.01 -3.20
CA GLU A 131 -15.38 5.02 -4.19
C GLU A 131 -14.32 5.20 -5.28
N ARG A 132 -13.09 4.69 -5.08
CA ARG A 132 -12.02 4.78 -6.07
C ARG A 132 -12.32 3.83 -7.24
N PRO A 133 -12.55 4.31 -8.48
CA PRO A 133 -13.02 3.46 -9.58
C PRO A 133 -12.07 2.30 -9.92
N GLY A 134 -10.76 2.49 -9.73
CA GLY A 134 -9.78 1.44 -9.97
C GLY A 134 -9.92 0.22 -9.06
N ASN A 135 -10.59 0.35 -7.90
CA ASN A 135 -10.77 -0.71 -6.92
C ASN A 135 -11.85 -1.73 -7.31
N SER A 136 -12.67 -1.45 -8.33
CA SER A 136 -13.64 -2.39 -8.89
C SER A 136 -13.17 -3.06 -10.18
N VAL A 137 -11.92 -2.82 -10.62
CA VAL A 137 -11.38 -3.39 -11.87
C VAL A 137 -10.48 -4.59 -11.55
N PRO A 138 -10.90 -5.83 -11.81
CA PRO A 138 -10.12 -7.03 -11.47
C PRO A 138 -8.71 -7.05 -12.08
N ALA A 139 -8.56 -6.47 -13.28
CA ALA A 139 -7.28 -6.38 -13.97
C ALA A 139 -6.23 -5.52 -13.24
N ASN A 140 -6.65 -4.71 -12.25
CA ASN A 140 -5.72 -3.95 -11.42
C ASN A 140 -5.14 -4.77 -10.26
N PHE A 141 -5.59 -6.01 -10.06
CA PHE A 141 -5.26 -6.81 -8.87
C PHE A 141 -4.68 -8.19 -9.24
N PHE A 142 -3.79 -8.67 -8.38
CA PHE A 142 -3.42 -10.09 -8.29
C PHE A 142 -4.39 -10.81 -7.34
N ASP A 143 -4.72 -10.17 -6.22
CA ASP A 143 -5.64 -10.67 -5.20
C ASP A 143 -6.33 -9.48 -4.48
N PRO A 144 -7.14 -9.69 -3.44
CA PRO A 144 -7.90 -8.61 -2.80
C PRO A 144 -7.10 -7.40 -2.29
N ILE A 145 -5.79 -7.56 -2.01
CA ILE A 145 -4.95 -6.51 -1.41
C ILE A 145 -3.65 -6.24 -2.17
N HIS A 146 -3.28 -7.09 -3.13
CA HIS A 146 -2.12 -6.90 -3.99
C HIS A 146 -2.52 -6.43 -5.39
N TYR A 147 -1.97 -5.29 -5.80
CA TYR A 147 -2.27 -4.62 -7.06
C TYR A 147 -1.14 -4.79 -8.10
N ARG A 148 -1.50 -4.64 -9.37
CA ARG A 148 -0.60 -4.79 -10.51
C ARG A 148 0.19 -3.51 -10.81
N ARG A 149 1.26 -3.66 -11.59
CA ARG A 149 2.19 -2.58 -11.95
C ARG A 149 1.51 -1.33 -12.52
N ALA A 150 0.50 -1.50 -13.38
CA ALA A 150 -0.21 -0.37 -13.99
C ALA A 150 -0.94 0.48 -12.95
N TYR A 151 -1.50 -0.15 -11.92
CA TYR A 151 -2.15 0.57 -10.82
C TYR A 151 -1.11 1.14 -9.84
N ALA A 152 -0.03 0.40 -9.60
CA ALA A 152 1.13 0.88 -8.84
C ALA A 152 1.73 2.17 -9.43
N ALA A 153 1.82 2.28 -10.76
CA ALA A 153 2.35 3.48 -11.43
C ALA A 153 1.56 4.74 -11.07
N GLN A 154 0.22 4.63 -11.01
CA GLN A 154 -0.62 5.77 -10.64
C GLN A 154 -0.43 6.15 -9.16
N ILE A 155 -0.23 5.16 -8.28
CA ILE A 155 0.08 5.39 -6.87
C ILE A 155 1.45 6.08 -6.73
N GLU A 156 2.46 5.63 -7.47
CA GLU A 156 3.79 6.24 -7.52
C GLU A 156 3.71 7.71 -7.93
N GLU A 157 2.86 8.05 -8.90
CA GLU A 157 2.61 9.44 -9.30
C GLU A 157 1.95 10.26 -8.19
N ASP A 158 0.95 9.72 -7.49
CA ASP A 158 0.32 10.39 -6.33
C ASP A 158 1.33 10.62 -5.20
N ILE A 159 2.13 9.60 -4.88
CA ILE A 159 3.22 9.69 -3.89
C ILE A 159 4.20 10.79 -4.29
N ALA A 160 4.66 10.78 -5.54
CA ALA A 160 5.60 11.78 -6.04
C ALA A 160 5.02 13.20 -5.95
N ARG A 161 3.70 13.39 -6.16
CA ARG A 161 3.07 14.71 -6.05
C ARG A 161 3.04 15.26 -4.63
N VAL A 162 2.86 14.42 -3.61
CA VAL A 162 2.76 14.89 -2.21
C VAL A 162 4.09 15.09 -1.50
N ILE A 163 5.19 14.57 -2.05
CA ILE A 163 6.52 14.84 -1.49
C ILE A 163 6.88 16.32 -1.71
N PRO A 164 7.26 17.08 -0.66
CA PRO A 164 7.65 18.48 -0.79
C PRO A 164 8.85 18.66 -1.73
N THR A 165 8.87 19.76 -2.49
CA THR A 165 9.97 20.09 -3.41
C THR A 165 11.31 20.19 -2.71
N VAL A 166 11.35 20.72 -1.48
CA VAL A 166 12.55 20.80 -0.64
C VAL A 166 13.16 19.42 -0.32
N VAL A 167 12.37 18.35 -0.38
CA VAL A 167 12.83 16.97 -0.16
C VAL A 167 13.29 16.30 -1.47
N LYS A 168 12.78 16.72 -2.63
CA LYS A 168 13.03 16.07 -3.93
C LYS A 168 14.47 16.25 -4.45
N GLY A 169 15.24 17.18 -3.89
CA GLY A 169 16.53 17.60 -4.44
C GLY A 169 16.37 18.44 -5.73
N PRO A 170 17.46 19.04 -6.23
CA PRO A 170 17.48 19.76 -7.50
C PRO A 170 17.25 18.85 -8.72
#